data_AF-A0A5E3WUJ2-F1
#
_entry.id   AF-A0A5E3WUJ2-F1
#
_cell.length_a   1.000
_cell.length_b   1.000
_cell.length_c   1.000
_cell.angle_alpha   90.00
_cell.angle_beta   90.00
_cell.angle_gamma   90.00
#
_symmetry.space_group_name_H-M   'P 1'
#
loop_
_entity.id
_entity.type
_entity.pdbx_description
1 polymer ?
#
loop_
_entity_poly.entity_id
_entity_poly.type
_entity_poly.pdbx_seq_one_letter_code
_entity_poly.pdbx_strand_id
1 'polypeptide(L)'
;MTDHTKLATGLLVYAGLSDWVDGYLARHYNQKSTLGTILDPAADKALVTTLTVSLGMRGLLPLPLAVIIIGRDVLLSLSAFWIRYKTLPVPKTFQRYWDFSIPSAEVRPTYISKVNTALQLLLMGWSTVSPLLPTGALITLAGHAIDFPILLTGLQYTVATTTIWSGLTYVFSKEGGYVVSAKPQDPPKSP
;
A
#
# COMPACT_ATOMS: atom_id res chain seq x y z
N MET A 1 -23.14 -17.40 8.22
CA MET A 1 -22.22 -16.23 8.20
C MET A 1 -20.76 -16.61 7.91
N THR A 2 -20.32 -17.82 8.23
CA THR A 2 -18.94 -18.29 8.03
C THR A 2 -18.52 -18.45 6.56
N ASP A 3 -19.45 -18.80 5.67
CA ASP A 3 -19.08 -19.16 4.29
C ASP A 3 -18.61 -17.96 3.46
N HIS A 4 -19.25 -16.80 3.62
CA HIS A 4 -18.79 -15.56 2.97
C HIS A 4 -17.41 -15.12 3.48
N THR A 5 -17.12 -15.30 4.77
CA THR A 5 -15.81 -14.97 5.33
C THR A 5 -14.73 -15.91 4.81
N LYS A 6 -15.01 -17.22 4.71
CA LYS A 6 -14.07 -18.19 4.12
C LYS A 6 -13.73 -17.85 2.67
N LEU A 7 -14.74 -17.50 1.88
CA LEU A 7 -14.55 -17.08 0.49
C LEU A 7 -13.78 -15.76 0.40
N ALA A 8 -14.09 -14.77 1.24
CA ALA A 8 -13.37 -13.50 1.27
C ALA A 8 -11.89 -13.68 1.64
N THR A 9 -11.60 -14.51 2.64
CA THR A 9 -10.22 -14.86 3.01
C THR A 9 -9.51 -15.61 1.89
N GLY A 10 -10.19 -16.57 1.25
CA GLY A 10 -9.65 -17.30 0.10
C GLY A 10 -9.32 -16.38 -1.08
N LEU A 11 -10.21 -15.45 -1.41
CA LEU A 11 -9.99 -14.44 -2.45
C LEU A 11 -8.85 -13.49 -2.11
N LEU A 12 -8.73 -13.07 -0.85
CA LEU A 12 -7.63 -12.22 -0.40
C LEU A 12 -6.28 -12.93 -0.55
N VAL A 13 -6.20 -14.18 -0.11
CA VAL A 13 -4.99 -15.01 -0.24
C VAL A 13 -4.67 -15.23 -1.72
N TYR A 14 -5.68 -15.52 -2.54
CA TYR A 14 -5.50 -15.69 -3.98
C TYR A 14 -4.95 -14.42 -4.64
N ALA A 15 -5.56 -13.25 -4.39
CA ALA A 15 -5.10 -11.98 -4.93
C ALA A 15 -3.67 -11.66 -4.50
N GLY A 16 -3.34 -11.80 -3.21
CA GLY A 16 -1.99 -11.55 -2.71
C GLY A 16 -0.94 -12.51 -3.27
N LEU A 17 -1.30 -13.77 -3.53
CA LEU A 17 -0.42 -14.73 -4.20
C LEU A 17 -0.23 -14.39 -5.67
N SER A 18 -1.29 -14.01 -6.39
CA SER A 18 -1.22 -13.57 -7.79
C SER A 18 -0.30 -12.35 -7.94
N ASP A 19 -0.47 -11.32 -7.11
CA ASP A 19 0.37 -10.11 -7.16
C ASP A 19 1.85 -10.44 -6.85
N TRP A 20 2.10 -11.37 -5.92
CA TRP A 20 3.47 -11.81 -5.60
C TRP A 20 4.11 -12.57 -6.76
N VAL A 21 3.34 -13.43 -7.43
CA VAL A 21 3.79 -14.20 -8.60
C VAL A 21 4.06 -13.27 -9.78
N ASP A 22 3.17 -12.33 -10.07
CA ASP A 22 3.34 -11.35 -11.15
C ASP A 22 4.56 -10.46 -10.91
N GLY A 23 4.74 -10.01 -9.66
CA GLY A 23 5.93 -9.25 -9.25
C GLY A 23 7.22 -10.08 -9.31
N TYR A 24 7.16 -11.39 -9.03
CA TYR A 24 8.30 -12.29 -9.17
C TYR A 24 8.67 -12.50 -10.64
N LEU A 25 7.69 -12.79 -11.50
CA LEU A 25 7.87 -12.92 -12.95
C LEU A 25 8.43 -11.64 -13.56
N ALA A 26 7.87 -10.47 -13.24
CA ALA A 26 8.34 -9.19 -13.77
C ALA A 26 9.81 -8.90 -13.42
N ARG A 27 10.23 -9.26 -12.20
CA ARG A 27 11.64 -9.14 -11.76
C ARG A 27 12.56 -10.15 -12.45
N HIS A 28 12.09 -11.37 -12.67
CA HIS A 28 12.89 -12.44 -13.27
C HIS A 28 13.07 -12.24 -14.78
N TYR A 29 12.03 -11.77 -15.49
CA TYR A 29 12.05 -11.56 -16.94
C TYR A 29 12.46 -10.14 -17.36
N ASN A 30 12.77 -9.25 -16.41
CA ASN A 30 13.15 -7.85 -16.65
C ASN A 30 12.14 -7.07 -17.54
N GLN A 31 10.91 -7.55 -17.63
CA GLN A 31 9.84 -6.98 -18.44
C GLN A 31 9.16 -5.84 -17.66
N LYS A 32 9.81 -4.68 -17.62
CA LYS A 32 9.19 -3.46 -17.08
C LYS A 32 8.39 -2.78 -18.17
N SER A 33 7.10 -3.09 -18.24
CA SER A 33 6.14 -2.29 -18.99
C SER A 33 5.93 -0.94 -18.28
N THR A 34 5.98 0.14 -19.04
CA THR A 34 5.68 1.49 -18.55
C THR A 34 4.25 1.59 -18.00
N LEU A 35 3.32 0.81 -18.56
CA LEU A 35 1.94 0.73 -18.09
C LEU A 35 1.82 -0.07 -16.78
N GLY A 36 2.51 -1.22 -16.70
CA GLY A 36 2.52 -2.06 -15.49
C GLY A 36 3.06 -1.33 -14.26
N THR A 37 4.11 -0.54 -14.44
CA THR A 37 4.72 0.26 -13.35
C THR A 37 3.74 1.24 -12.67
N ILE A 38 2.62 1.58 -13.31
CA ILE A 38 1.58 2.48 -12.78
C ILE A 38 0.33 1.71 -12.39
N LEU A 39 -0.04 0.68 -13.16
CA LEU A 39 -1.18 -0.17 -12.86
C LEU A 39 -0.96 -0.98 -11.57
N ASP A 40 0.23 -1.52 -11.33
CA ASP A 40 0.49 -2.35 -10.15
C ASP A 40 0.28 -1.54 -8.84
N PRO A 41 0.88 -0.35 -8.65
CA PRO A 41 0.64 0.44 -7.43
C PRO A 41 -0.80 0.96 -7.31
N ALA A 42 -1.53 1.08 -8.41
CA ALA A 42 -2.93 1.48 -8.40
C ALA A 42 -3.84 0.34 -7.95
N ALA A 43 -3.58 -0.88 -8.44
CA ALA A 43 -4.26 -2.10 -8.02
C ALA A 43 -4.02 -2.38 -6.53
N ASP A 44 -2.76 -2.30 -6.07
CA ASP A 44 -2.39 -2.44 -4.66
C ASP A 44 -3.20 -1.49 -3.77
N LYS A 45 -3.29 -0.22 -4.15
CA LYS A 45 -4.07 0.78 -3.40
C LYS A 45 -5.57 0.50 -3.43
N ALA A 46 -6.11 0.07 -4.56
CA ALA A 46 -7.51 -0.29 -4.68
C ALA A 46 -7.86 -1.48 -3.78
N LEU A 47 -6.99 -2.49 -3.72
CA LEU A 47 -7.12 -3.65 -2.85
C LEU A 47 -7.12 -3.25 -1.38
N VAL A 48 -6.11 -2.51 -0.93
CA VAL A 48 -5.98 -2.04 0.47
C VAL A 48 -7.18 -1.18 0.87
N THR A 49 -7.60 -0.26 0.01
CA THR A 49 -8.75 0.64 0.28
C THR A 49 -10.04 -0.16 0.39
N THR A 50 -10.29 -1.07 -0.56
CA THR A 50 -11.52 -1.89 -0.59
C THR A 50 -11.59 -2.80 0.62
N LEU A 51 -10.48 -3.43 1.02
CA LEU A 51 -10.39 -4.25 2.22
C LEU A 51 -10.63 -3.43 3.49
N THR A 52 -10.02 -2.25 3.60
CA THR A 52 -10.20 -1.38 4.76
C THR A 52 -11.67 -1.00 4.95
N VAL A 53 -12.33 -0.58 3.88
CA VAL A 53 -13.76 -0.22 3.90
C VAL A 53 -14.62 -1.42 4.24
N SER A 54 -14.39 -2.55 3.57
CA SER A 54 -15.18 -3.78 3.76
C SER A 54 -15.07 -4.31 5.20
N LEU A 55 -13.86 -4.36 5.75
CA LEU A 55 -13.60 -4.81 7.12
C LEU A 55 -14.13 -3.83 8.16
N GLY A 56 -14.03 -2.52 7.89
CA GLY A 56 -14.60 -1.47 8.75
C GLY A 56 -16.12 -1.57 8.82
N MET A 57 -16.80 -1.75 7.68
CA MET A 57 -18.26 -1.93 7.62
C MET A 57 -18.73 -3.23 8.29
N ARG A 58 -17.90 -4.27 8.27
CA ARG A 58 -18.17 -5.54 8.98
C ARG A 58 -17.86 -5.49 10.48
N GLY A 59 -17.32 -4.38 10.99
CA GLY A 59 -16.92 -4.24 12.39
C GLY A 59 -15.67 -5.06 12.77
N LEU A 60 -14.95 -5.62 11.80
CA LEU A 60 -13.71 -6.37 12.02
C LEU A 60 -12.48 -5.45 12.15
N LEU A 61 -12.58 -4.23 11.62
CA LEU A 61 -11.63 -3.15 11.86
C LEU A 61 -12.34 -2.01 12.63
N PRO A 62 -11.72 -1.45 13.68
CA PRO A 62 -12.22 -0.25 14.32
C PRO A 62 -12.36 0.89 13.32
N LEU A 63 -13.53 1.54 13.27
CA LEU A 63 -13.81 2.68 12.41
C LEU A 63 -12.73 3.79 12.48
N PRO A 64 -12.23 4.19 13.67
CA PRO A 64 -11.17 5.20 13.76
C PRO A 64 -9.88 4.77 13.02
N LEU A 65 -9.51 3.49 13.10
CA LEU A 65 -8.34 2.95 12.43
C LEU A 65 -8.54 2.95 10.91
N ALA A 66 -9.72 2.54 10.44
CA ALA A 66 -10.06 2.57 9.02
C ALA A 66 -9.96 3.99 8.44
N VAL A 67 -10.47 5.00 9.15
CA VAL A 67 -10.36 6.41 8.75
C VAL A 67 -8.91 6.87 8.68
N ILE A 68 -8.07 6.50 9.66
CA ILE A 68 -6.64 6.86 9.67
C ILE A 68 -5.91 6.24 8.47
N ILE A 69 -6.16 4.97 8.16
CA ILE A 69 -5.56 4.27 7.01
C ILE A 69 -5.96 4.96 5.70
N ILE A 70 -7.26 5.15 5.47
CA ILE A 70 -7.77 5.77 4.24
C ILE A 70 -7.25 7.20 4.10
N GLY A 71 -7.32 8.00 5.17
CA GLY A 71 -6.85 9.39 5.16
C GLY A 71 -5.37 9.49 4.76
N ARG A 72 -4.52 8.63 5.32
CA ARG A 72 -3.10 8.56 4.96
C ARG A 72 -2.89 8.17 3.49
N ASP A 73 -3.61 7.17 3.00
CA ASP A 73 -3.44 6.68 1.63
C ASP A 73 -3.93 7.71 0.59
N VAL A 74 -4.97 8.48 0.92
CA VAL A 74 -5.41 9.64 0.13
C VAL A 74 -4.31 10.71 0.11
N LEU A 75 -3.74 11.07 1.27
CA LEU A 75 -2.65 12.05 1.35
C LEU A 75 -1.45 11.65 0.49
N LEU A 76 -1.03 10.38 0.54
CA LEU A 76 0.05 9.88 -0.31
C LEU A 76 -0.30 9.89 -1.80
N SER A 77 -1.54 9.52 -2.14
CA SER A 77 -2.00 9.49 -3.53
C SER A 77 -2.05 10.89 -4.13
N LEU A 78 -2.56 11.87 -3.38
CA LEU A 78 -2.60 13.28 -3.79
C LEU A 78 -1.20 13.86 -3.90
N SER A 79 -0.29 13.55 -2.97
CA SER A 79 1.08 14.04 -3.01
C SER A 79 1.84 13.52 -4.22
N ALA A 80 1.71 12.22 -4.55
CA ALA A 80 2.27 11.64 -5.75
C ALA A 80 1.70 12.27 -7.04
N PHE A 81 0.37 12.48 -7.08
CA PHE A 81 -0.30 13.14 -8.20
C PHE A 81 0.19 14.59 -8.39
N TRP A 82 0.34 15.34 -7.29
CA TRP A 82 0.81 16.71 -7.29
C TRP A 82 2.25 16.84 -7.81
N ILE A 83 3.16 15.97 -7.40
CA ILE A 83 4.55 15.96 -7.87
C ILE A 83 4.61 15.61 -9.35
N ARG A 84 3.83 14.62 -9.79
CA ARG A 84 3.69 14.30 -11.22
C ARG A 84 3.21 15.53 -12.01
N TYR A 85 2.17 16.21 -11.52
CA TYR A 85 1.65 17.44 -12.14
C TYR A 85 2.68 18.57 -12.26
N LYS A 86 3.50 18.77 -11.22
CA LYS A 86 4.56 19.80 -11.18
C LYS A 86 5.73 19.50 -12.12
N THR A 87 6.06 18.22 -12.32
CA THR A 87 7.24 17.79 -13.09
C THR A 87 6.96 17.59 -14.59
N LEU A 88 5.72 17.76 -15.03
CA LEU A 88 5.35 17.71 -16.45
C LEU A 88 5.93 18.92 -17.24
N PRO A 89 6.63 18.67 -18.37
CA PRO A 89 7.11 19.74 -19.24
C PRO A 89 5.94 20.48 -19.90
N VAL A 90 6.05 21.81 -19.98
CA VAL A 90 5.05 22.70 -20.63
C VAL A 90 4.94 22.33 -22.13
N PRO A 91 3.76 22.35 -22.78
CA PRO A 91 2.40 22.60 -22.26
C PRO A 91 1.82 21.46 -21.41
N LYS A 92 1.06 21.84 -20.37
CA LYS A 92 0.37 20.93 -19.44
C LYS A 92 -0.98 20.49 -20.01
N THR A 93 -0.98 19.50 -20.89
CA THR A 93 -2.19 18.94 -21.51
C THR A 93 -2.59 17.62 -20.86
N PHE A 94 -3.89 17.30 -20.82
CA PHE A 94 -4.40 16.02 -20.29
C PHE A 94 -3.77 14.80 -21.00
N GLN A 95 -3.61 14.87 -22.32
CA GLN A 95 -2.94 13.81 -23.09
C GLN A 95 -1.48 13.59 -22.64
N ARG A 96 -0.74 14.65 -22.28
CA ARG A 96 0.63 14.55 -21.74
C ARG A 96 0.69 14.03 -20.32
N TYR A 97 -0.32 14.33 -19.50
CA TYR A 97 -0.44 13.74 -18.17
C TYR A 97 -0.59 12.20 -18.25
N TRP A 98 -1.29 11.71 -19.28
CA TRP A 98 -1.43 10.29 -19.60
C TRP A 98 -0.36 9.76 -20.58
N ASP A 99 0.60 10.61 -21.00
CA ASP A 99 1.73 10.19 -21.83
C ASP A 99 2.82 9.61 -20.92
N PHE A 100 2.84 8.30 -20.85
CA PHE A 100 3.69 7.55 -19.94
C PHE A 100 5.15 7.44 -20.42
N SER A 101 5.46 7.88 -21.64
CA SER A 101 6.81 7.83 -22.20
C SER A 101 7.76 8.89 -21.60
N ILE A 102 7.21 9.92 -20.94
CA ILE A 102 7.97 11.05 -20.41
C ILE A 102 8.52 10.67 -19.01
N PRO A 103 9.85 10.77 -18.77
CA PRO A 103 10.42 10.49 -17.46
C PRO A 103 9.88 11.49 -16.43
N SER A 104 8.87 11.07 -15.68
CA SER A 104 8.36 11.82 -14.54
C SER A 104 9.27 11.56 -13.34
N ALA A 105 9.44 12.55 -12.47
CA ALA A 105 10.27 12.43 -11.28
C ALA A 105 9.96 11.12 -10.52
N GLU A 106 10.99 10.31 -10.25
CA GLU A 106 10.81 9.12 -9.43
C GLU A 106 10.53 9.54 -7.99
N VAL A 107 9.31 9.28 -7.57
CA VAL A 107 8.76 9.60 -6.26
C VAL A 107 9.01 8.37 -5.37
N ARG A 108 10.19 8.31 -4.73
CA ARG A 108 10.57 7.15 -3.92
C ARG A 108 9.94 7.21 -2.53
N PRO A 109 9.07 6.26 -2.14
CA PRO A 109 8.47 6.26 -0.82
C PRO A 109 9.52 5.93 0.25
N THR A 110 9.37 6.55 1.42
CA THR A 110 10.22 6.29 2.59
C THR A 110 10.11 4.83 3.04
N TYR A 111 11.16 4.33 3.69
CA TYR A 111 11.16 2.97 4.25
C TYR A 111 10.03 2.77 5.28
N ILE A 112 9.77 3.78 6.11
CA ILE A 112 8.66 3.81 7.08
C ILE A 112 7.31 3.58 6.41
N SER A 113 7.09 4.20 5.24
CA SER A 113 5.86 4.03 4.47
C SER A 113 5.66 2.59 3.97
N LYS A 114 6.73 1.90 3.59
CA LYS A 114 6.69 0.51 3.13
C LYS A 114 6.37 -0.45 4.27
N VAL A 115 7.03 -0.27 5.41
CA VAL A 115 6.78 -1.06 6.62
C VAL A 115 5.32 -0.89 7.06
N ASN A 116 4.80 0.35 7.05
CA ASN A 116 3.41 0.59 7.41
C ASN A 116 2.42 -0.13 6.48
N THR A 117 2.63 -0.06 5.16
CA THR A 117 1.76 -0.76 4.20
C THR A 117 1.84 -2.29 4.37
N ALA A 118 3.02 -2.85 4.67
CA ALA A 118 3.14 -4.28 4.98
C ALA A 118 2.37 -4.67 6.25
N LEU A 119 2.46 -3.86 7.31
CA LEU A 119 1.71 -4.08 8.56
C LEU A 119 0.20 -3.95 8.34
N GLN A 120 -0.25 -3.05 7.47
CA GLN A 120 -1.66 -2.91 7.09
C GLN A 120 -2.18 -4.16 6.36
N LEU A 121 -1.44 -4.68 5.38
CA LEU A 121 -1.81 -5.93 4.69
C LEU A 121 -1.86 -7.12 5.67
N LEU A 122 -0.89 -7.21 6.58
CA LEU A 122 -0.87 -8.21 7.64
C LEU A 122 -2.12 -8.08 8.52
N LEU A 123 -2.46 -6.87 8.95
CA LEU A 123 -3.66 -6.59 9.74
C LEU A 123 -4.95 -7.00 9.00
N MET A 124 -5.05 -6.71 7.70
CA MET A 124 -6.21 -7.09 6.90
C MET A 124 -6.34 -8.61 6.80
N GLY A 125 -5.23 -9.31 6.52
CA GLY A 125 -5.20 -10.77 6.52
C GLY A 125 -5.54 -11.37 7.89
N TRP A 126 -5.04 -10.77 8.97
CA TRP A 126 -5.36 -11.22 10.33
C TRP A 126 -6.83 -11.00 10.68
N SER A 127 -7.38 -9.87 10.25
CA SER A 127 -8.78 -9.49 10.50
C SER A 127 -9.75 -10.39 9.75
N THR A 128 -9.44 -10.82 8.52
CA THR A 128 -10.28 -11.74 7.74
C THR A 128 -10.23 -13.17 8.27
N VAL A 129 -9.11 -13.60 8.84
CA VAL A 129 -8.98 -14.92 9.48
C VAL A 129 -9.66 -14.95 10.86
N SER A 130 -9.71 -13.81 11.56
CA SER A 130 -10.25 -13.73 12.93
C SER A 130 -11.59 -14.43 13.17
N PRO A 131 -12.61 -14.33 12.28
CA PRO A 131 -13.92 -14.94 12.52
C PRO A 131 -13.96 -16.42 12.13
N LEU A 132 -12.89 -16.96 11.53
CA LEU A 132 -12.77 -18.36 11.13
C LEU A 132 -12.18 -19.23 12.25
N LEU A 133 -11.55 -18.62 13.24
CA LEU A 133 -10.90 -19.33 14.33
C LEU A 133 -11.86 -19.55 15.50
N PRO A 134 -11.75 -20.70 16.21
CA PRO A 134 -12.51 -20.94 17.41
C PRO A 134 -12.13 -19.94 18.52
N THR A 135 -13.10 -19.58 19.36
CA THR A 135 -12.90 -18.70 20.50
C THR A 135 -11.85 -19.30 21.43
N GLY A 136 -10.72 -18.61 21.62
CA GLY A 136 -9.56 -19.13 22.38
C GLY A 136 -8.45 -19.75 21.53
N ALA A 137 -8.47 -19.55 20.21
CA ALA A 137 -7.33 -19.91 19.37
C ALA A 137 -6.05 -19.22 19.85
N LEU A 138 -5.01 -20.03 20.09
CA LEU A 138 -3.68 -19.58 20.48
C LEU A 138 -2.76 -19.60 19.27
N ILE A 139 -1.87 -18.62 19.20
CA ILE A 139 -0.75 -18.64 18.27
C ILE A 139 0.56 -18.68 19.04
N THR A 140 1.47 -19.56 18.62
CA THR A 140 2.82 -19.63 19.19
C THR A 140 3.73 -18.66 18.46
N LEU A 141 4.17 -17.61 19.14
CA LEU A 141 5.13 -16.64 18.64
C LEU A 141 6.28 -16.46 19.62
N ALA A 142 7.52 -16.51 19.12
CA ALA A 142 8.73 -16.41 19.94
C ALA A 142 8.70 -17.35 21.17
N GLY A 143 8.17 -18.56 21.00
CA GLY A 143 8.05 -19.56 22.06
C GLY A 143 6.91 -19.34 23.06
N HIS A 144 6.10 -18.29 22.90
CA HIS A 144 4.99 -17.97 23.80
C HIS A 144 3.64 -18.18 23.10
N ALA A 145 2.70 -18.83 23.79
CA ALA A 145 1.33 -18.93 23.34
C ALA A 145 0.61 -17.61 23.63
N ILE A 146 0.13 -16.94 22.59
CA ILE A 146 -0.55 -15.65 22.67
C ILE A 146 -1.98 -15.83 22.16
N ASP A 147 -2.93 -15.25 22.87
CA ASP A 147 -4.33 -15.23 22.43
C ASP A 147 -4.48 -14.46 21.12
N PHE A 148 -5.16 -15.07 20.16
CA PHE A 148 -5.39 -14.46 18.85
C PHE A 148 -6.03 -13.07 18.91
N PRO A 149 -7.06 -12.79 19.75
CA PRO A 149 -7.65 -11.46 19.87
C PRO A 149 -6.71 -10.41 20.47
N ILE A 150 -5.83 -10.80 21.41
CA ILE A 150 -4.83 -9.90 22.01
C ILE A 150 -3.83 -9.48 20.94
N LEU A 151 -3.37 -10.44 20.14
CA LEU A 151 -2.46 -10.16 19.04
C LEU A 151 -3.09 -9.24 17.99
N LEU A 152 -4.35 -9.50 17.61
CA LEU A 152 -5.08 -8.65 16.67
C LEU A 152 -5.18 -7.21 17.20
N THR A 153 -5.50 -7.04 18.48
CA THR A 153 -5.58 -5.72 19.12
C THR A 153 -4.22 -5.02 19.14
N GLY A 154 -3.15 -5.73 19.53
CA GLY A 154 -1.79 -5.18 19.50
C GLY A 154 -1.36 -4.76 18.09
N LEU A 155 -1.72 -5.54 17.08
CA LEU A 155 -1.47 -5.22 15.68
C LEU A 155 -2.26 -3.98 15.22
N GLN A 156 -3.51 -3.83 15.63
CA GLN A 156 -4.31 -2.63 15.34
C GLN A 156 -3.66 -1.36 15.90
N TYR A 157 -3.18 -1.38 17.15
CA TYR A 157 -2.46 -0.25 17.75
C TYR A 157 -1.12 0.02 17.06
N THR A 158 -0.40 -1.03 16.71
CA THR A 158 0.86 -0.92 15.97
C THR A 158 0.61 -0.24 14.62
N VAL A 159 -0.37 -0.70 13.85
CA VAL A 159 -0.73 -0.10 12.56
C VAL A 159 -1.22 1.34 12.72
N ALA A 160 -2.02 1.63 13.74
CA ALA A 160 -2.49 2.98 14.01
C ALA A 160 -1.32 3.94 14.22
N THR A 161 -0.40 3.57 15.11
CA THR A 161 0.76 4.39 15.45
C THR A 161 1.71 4.55 14.27
N THR A 162 2.03 3.47 13.53
CA THR A 162 2.89 3.55 12.35
C THR A 162 2.24 4.31 11.20
N THR A 163 0.91 4.26 11.06
CA THR A 163 0.18 5.00 10.01
C THR A 163 0.22 6.49 10.29
N ILE A 164 -0.06 6.89 11.54
CA ILE A 164 0.06 8.29 11.96
C ILE A 164 1.49 8.76 11.77
N TRP A 165 2.47 8.01 12.28
CA TRP A 165 3.89 8.36 12.16
C TRP A 165 4.33 8.51 10.70
N SER A 166 3.92 7.58 9.82
CA SER A 166 4.19 7.65 8.38
C SER A 166 3.53 8.87 7.74
N GLY A 167 2.30 9.21 8.12
CA GLY A 167 1.58 10.38 7.61
C GLY A 167 2.21 11.70 8.07
N LEU A 168 2.61 11.79 9.34
CA LEU A 168 3.28 12.97 9.90
C LEU A 168 4.65 13.20 9.25
N THR A 169 5.44 12.14 9.03
CA THR A 169 6.71 12.22 8.29
C THR A 169 6.49 12.86 6.91
N TYR A 170 5.35 12.58 6.30
CA TYR A 170 4.96 13.14 5.02
C TYR A 170 4.65 14.63 5.06
N VAL A 171 3.81 15.03 6.02
CA VAL A 171 3.35 16.41 6.16
C VAL A 171 4.49 17.33 6.62
N PHE A 172 5.39 16.84 7.47
CA PHE A 172 6.42 17.67 8.10
C PHE A 172 7.81 17.61 7.44
N SER A 173 8.05 16.70 6.50
CA SER A 173 9.32 16.73 5.76
C SER A 173 9.26 17.83 4.69
N LYS A 174 10.23 18.77 4.73
CA LYS A 174 10.34 19.89 3.79
C LYS A 174 10.53 19.47 2.31
N GLU A 175 10.86 18.20 2.08
CA GLU A 175 10.98 17.56 0.76
C GLU A 175 9.81 16.61 0.44
N GLY A 176 8.77 16.59 1.28
CA GLY A 176 7.55 15.82 1.06
C GLY A 176 7.75 14.30 1.00
N GLY A 177 8.69 13.75 1.78
CA GLY A 177 8.92 12.31 1.92
C GLY A 177 9.24 11.57 0.63
N TYR A 178 9.48 12.28 -0.47
CA TYR A 178 9.81 11.74 -1.77
C TYR A 178 11.17 12.27 -2.18
N VAL A 179 12.15 11.38 -2.26
CA VAL A 179 13.43 11.72 -2.87
C VAL A 179 13.20 11.80 -4.37
N VAL A 180 13.07 13.03 -4.90
CA VAL A 180 13.02 13.27 -6.34
C VAL A 180 14.39 12.96 -6.92
N SER A 181 14.58 11.76 -7.46
CA SER A 181 15.77 11.46 -8.25
C SER A 181 15.57 12.06 -9.64
N ALA A 182 16.13 13.24 -9.87
CA ALA A 182 16.36 13.73 -11.22
C ALA A 182 17.47 12.87 -11.83
N LYS A 183 17.13 11.99 -12.79
CA LYS A 183 18.16 11.32 -13.59
C LYS A 183 18.91 12.41 -14.36
N PRO A 184 20.24 12.56 -14.24
CA PRO A 184 20.99 13.52 -15.04
C PRO A 184 20.72 13.25 -16.52
N GLN A 185 20.37 14.28 -17.28
CA GLN A 185 20.39 14.19 -18.74
C GLN A 185 21.84 13.92 -19.13
N ASP A 186 22.11 12.78 -19.76
CA ASP A 186 23.35 12.65 -20.51
C ASP A 186 23.35 13.74 -21.60
N PRO A 187 24.44 14.52 -21.73
CA PRO A 187 24.52 15.56 -22.74
C PRO A 187 24.32 14.94 -24.13
N PRO A 188 23.67 15.66 -25.07
CA PRO A 188 23.49 15.16 -26.43
C PRO A 188 24.86 14.78 -26.98
N LYS A 189 24.99 13.54 -27.47
CA LYS A 189 26.17 13.13 -28.21
C LYS A 189 26.29 14.08 -29.40
N SER A 190 27.36 14.88 -29.40
CA SER A 190 27.72 15.72 -30.53
C SER A 190 27.88 14.82 -31.77
N PRO A 191 27.39 15.28 -32.95
CA PRO A 191 27.48 14.54 -34.20
C PRO A 191 28.93 14.26 -34.64
#